data_AF-A0A7X9HV06-F1
#
_entry.id   AF-A0A7X9HV06-F1
#
_cell.length_a   1.000
_cell.length_b   1.000
_cell.length_c   1.000
_cell.angle_alpha   90.00
_cell.angle_beta   90.00
_cell.angle_gamma   90.00
#
_symmetry.space_group_name_H-M   'P 1'
#
loop_
_entity.id
_entity.type
_entity.pdbx_description
1 polymer ?
#
loop_
_entity_poly.entity_id
_entity_poly.type
_entity_poly.pdbx_seq_one_letter_code
_entity_poly.pdbx_strand_id
1 'polypeptide(L)' 'MAIVVGVRFRSAGKIYYFDPDNLEIPVNTSVIVETARGVELGNVVIANRDVPEEEIVAPLKKVIR' A
#
# COMPACT_ATOMS: atom_id res chain seq x y z
N MET A 1 -2.65 11.17 12.02
CA MET A 1 -3.43 10.61 10.89
C MET A 1 -2.43 10.33 9.79
N ALA A 2 -2.52 9.19 9.12
CA ALA A 2 -1.63 8.88 8.00
C ALA A 2 -2.43 8.47 6.75
N ILE A 3 -1.89 8.80 5.58
CA ILE A 3 -2.45 8.38 4.31
C ILE A 3 -1.85 7.01 3.98
N VAL A 4 -2.70 6.06 3.61
CA VAL A 4 -2.28 4.72 3.20
C VAL A 4 -2.93 4.32 1.87
N VAL A 5 -2.28 3.40 1.16
CA VAL A 5 -2.86 2.69 0.02
C VAL A 5 -2.92 1.20 0.30
N GLY A 6 -4.01 0.56 -0.12
CA GLY A 6 -4.20 -0.88 0.04
C GLY A 6 -3.74 -1.63 -1.20
N VAL A 7 -2.73 -2.48 -1.06
CA VAL A 7 -2.10 -3.24 -2.14
C VAL A 7 -2.34 -4.73 -1.94
N ARG A 8 -2.61 -5.42 -3.05
CA ARG A 8 -2.80 -6.87 -3.10
C ARG A 8 -1.94 -7.48 -4.22
N PHE A 9 -1.22 -8.55 -3.88
CA PHE A 9 -0.27 -9.21 -4.79
C PHE A 9 -0.87 -10.39 -5.57
N ARG A 10 -1.98 -10.97 -5.09
CA ARG A 10 -2.67 -12.13 -5.71
C ARG A 10 -4.18 -11.91 -5.72
N SER A 11 -4.89 -12.46 -6.70
CA SER A 11 -6.34 -12.24 -6.89
C SER A 11 -7.21 -12.50 -5.64
N ALA A 12 -6.84 -13.47 -4.80
CA ALA A 12 -7.53 -13.80 -3.54
C ALA A 12 -6.62 -13.63 -2.30
N GLY A 13 -5.68 -12.68 -2.34
CA GLY A 13 -4.71 -12.44 -1.25
C GLY A 13 -5.20 -11.47 -0.17
N LYS A 14 -4.50 -11.45 0.96
CA LYS A 14 -4.60 -10.39 1.97
C LYS A 14 -4.26 -9.03 1.35
N ILE A 15 -4.94 -7.99 1.84
CA ILE A 15 -4.62 -6.60 1.53
C ILE A 15 -3.59 -6.14 2.56
N TYR A 16 -2.53 -5.52 2.07
CA TYR A 16 -1.49 -4.91 2.88
C TYR A 16 -1.52 -3.41 2.65
N TYR A 17 -1.23 -2.64 3.69
CA TYR A 17 -1.24 -1.18 3.63
C TYR A 17 0.19 -0.68 3.50
N PHE A 18 0.37 0.31 2.62
CA PHE A 18 1.64 0.94 2.33
C PHE A 18 1.51 2.47 2.40
N ASP A 19 2.60 3.14 2.71
CA ASP A 19 2.73 4.58 2.58
C ASP A 19 2.86 4.94 1.08
N PRO A 20 1.95 5.77 0.53
CA PRO A 20 1.99 6.16 -0.87
C PRO A 20 3.12 7.14 -1.21
N ASP A 21 3.92 7.60 -0.24
CA ASP A 21 5.01 8.56 -0.42
C ASP A 21 4.55 9.88 -1.10
N ASN A 22 3.36 10.37 -0.70
CA ASN A 22 2.65 11.52 -1.28
C ASN A 22 2.15 11.35 -2.72
N LEU A 23 2.16 10.14 -3.27
CA LEU A 23 1.56 9.87 -4.57
C LEU A 23 0.03 9.73 -4.46
N GLU A 24 -0.70 10.31 -5.42
CA GLU A 24 -2.10 9.99 -5.63
C GLU A 24 -2.22 8.75 -6.52
N ILE A 25 -2.69 7.64 -5.94
CA ILE A 25 -2.70 6.34 -6.58
C ILE A 25 -4.13 5.80 -6.66
N PRO A 26 -4.75 5.77 -7.85
CA PRO A 26 -6.10 5.25 -8.01
C PRO A 26 -6.16 3.72 -7.93
N VAL A 27 -7.35 3.19 -7.67
CA VAL A 27 -7.62 1.74 -7.70
C VAL A 27 -7.32 1.16 -9.08
N ASN A 28 -6.88 -0.10 -9.12
CA ASN A 28 -6.42 -0.83 -10.30
C ASN A 28 -5.10 -0.35 -10.89
N THR A 29 -4.38 0.53 -10.20
CA THR A 29 -2.99 0.86 -10.54
C THR A 29 -2.06 -0.26 -10.08
N SER A 30 -1.16 -0.69 -10.96
CA SER A 30 -0.05 -1.56 -10.57
C SER A 30 1.05 -0.73 -9.93
N VAL A 31 1.53 -1.17 -8.77
CA VAL A 31 2.55 -0.47 -7.98
C VAL A 31 3.67 -1.42 -7.60
N ILE A 32 4.85 -0.87 -7.48
CA ILE A 32 6.04 -1.55 -6.96
C ILE A 32 6.21 -1.15 -5.50
N VAL A 33 6.30 -2.13 -4.60
CA VAL A 33 6.45 -1.89 -3.16
C VAL A 33 7.61 -2.69 -2.59
N GLU A 34 8.19 -2.17 -1.50
CA GLU A 34 9.24 -2.87 -0.76
C GLU A 34 8.63 -3.79 0.31
N THR A 35 8.84 -5.10 0.18
CA THR A 35 8.43 -6.11 1.16
C THR A 35 9.65 -6.67 1.90
N ALA A 36 9.41 -7.47 2.94
CA ALA A 36 10.49 -8.15 3.67
C ALA A 36 11.31 -9.12 2.80
N ARG A 37 10.83 -9.47 1.60
CA ARG A 37 11.50 -10.38 0.66
C ARG A 37 12.14 -9.65 -0.51
N GLY A 38 12.11 -8.32 -0.51
CA GLY A 38 12.60 -7.47 -1.59
C GLY A 38 11.47 -6.71 -2.27
N VAL A 39 11.67 -6.38 -3.54
CA VAL A 39 10.73 -5.57 -4.31
C VAL A 39 9.66 -6.47 -4.94
N GLU A 40 8.39 -6.13 -4.78
CA GLU A 40 7.28 -6.90 -5.35
C GLU A 40 6.30 -6.00 -6.12
N LEU A 41 5.72 -6.54 -7.20
CA LEU A 41 4.65 -5.91 -7.96
C LEU A 41 3.29 -6.27 -7.36
N GLY A 42 2.51 -5.26 -6.98
CA GLY A 42 1.16 -5.41 -6.47
C GLY A 42 0.15 -4.59 -7.27
N ASN A 43 -1.12 -4.78 -6.98
CA ASN A 43 -2.21 -3.97 -7.52
C ASN A 43 -2.93 -3.24 -6.39
N VAL A 44 -3.22 -1.97 -6.62
CA VAL A 44 -3.95 -1.12 -5.68
C VAL A 44 -5.41 -1.50 -5.73
N VAL A 45 -5.94 -1.90 -4.59
CA VAL A 45 -7.34 -2.30 -4.42
C VAL A 45 -8.10 -1.33 -3.50
N ILE A 46 -7.37 -0.48 -2.77
CA ILE A 46 -7.90 0.64 -2.00
C ILE A 46 -7.01 1.83 -2.34
N ALA A 47 -7.61 2.90 -2.89
CA ALA A 47 -6.92 4.15 -3.16
C ALA A 47 -6.44 4.82 -1.86
N ASN A 48 -5.76 5.96 -1.97
CA ASN A 48 -5.33 6.76 -0.83
C ASN A 48 -6.50 6.98 0.14
N ARG A 49 -6.32 6.59 1.41
CA ARG A 49 -7.29 6.80 2.48
C ARG A 49 -6.59 7.31 3.73
N ASP A 50 -7.23 8.22 4.44
CA ASP A 50 -6.81 8.61 5.78
C ASP A 50 -7.17 7.53 6.80
N VAL A 51 -6.20 7.18 7.64
CA VAL A 51 -6.40 6.28 8.78
C VAL A 51 -5.89 6.90 10.07
N PRO A 52 -6.58 6.65 11.20
CA PRO A 52 -6.03 6.91 12.53
C PRO A 52 -4.70 6.16 12.70
N GLU A 53 -3.70 6.78 13.33
CA GLU A 53 -2.39 6.14 13.53
C GLU A 53 -2.45 4.91 14.43
N GLU A 54 -3.43 4.87 15.34
CA GLU A 54 -3.73 3.72 16.19
C GLU A 54 -4.18 2.48 15.42
N GLU A 55 -4.72 2.64 14.20
CA GLU A 55 -5.11 1.52 13.32
C GLU A 55 -3.94 1.01 12.46
N ILE A 56 -2.77 1.66 12.52
CA ILE A 56 -1.61 1.34 11.68
C ILE A 56 -0.66 0.41 12.42
N VAL A 57 -0.36 -0.73 11.79
CA VAL A 57 0.77 -1.58 12.23
C VAL A 57 2.07 -0.99 11.66
N ALA A 58 2.82 -0.29 12.49
CA ALA A 58 4.10 0.32 12.11
C ALA A 58 5.26 -0.71 12.05
N PRO A 59 6.30 -0.47 11.22
CA PRO A 59 6.40 0.59 10.23
C PRO A 59 5.71 0.22 8.91
N LEU A 60 4.99 1.20 8.33
CA LEU A 60 4.50 1.07 6.96
C LEU A 60 5.69 1.11 5.99
N LYS A 61 5.69 0.16 5.05
CA LYS A 61 6.62 0.19 3.91
C LYS A 61 6.10 1.17 2.86
N LYS A 62 7.01 1.72 2.07
CA LYS A 62 6.68 2.71 1.04
C LYS A 62 6.39 2.07 -0.32
N VAL A 63 5.54 2.73 -1.08
CA VAL A 63 5.44 2.55 -2.53
C VAL A 63 6.69 3.17 -3.17
N ILE A 64 7.27 2.46 -4.14
CA ILE A 64 8.46 2.90 -4.88
C ILE A 64 8.05 3.64 -6.16
N ARG A 65 7.07 3.09 -6.90
CA ARG A 65 6.56 3.63 -8.17
C ARG A 65 5.27 2.96 -8.61
#